data_AF-A0A2G1XB88-F1
#
_entry.id   AF-A0A2G1XB88-F1
#
_cell.length_a   1.000
_cell.length_b   1.000
_cell.length_c   1.000
_cell.angle_alpha   90.00
_cell.angle_beta   90.00
_cell.angle_gamma   90.00
#
_symmetry.space_group_name_H-M   'P 1'
#
loop_
_entity.id
_entity.type
_entity.pdbx_description
1 polymer ?
#
loop_
_entity_poly.entity_id
_entity_poly.type
_entity_poly.pdbx_seq_one_letter_code
_entity_poly.pdbx_strand_id
1 'polypeptide(L)'
;MSARWRTARNRLHLPENFRLHDWRASKITNDLDAHENPAGVSADARHHSPGYTMARYGRRRAEGAKKLAASSAARIGLSSLV
;
A
#
# COMPACT_ATOMS: atom_id res chain seq x y z
N MET A 1 -6.35 22.81 0.94
CA MET A 1 -5.15 22.03 1.37
C MET A 1 -4.35 22.89 2.35
N SER A 2 -4.03 22.42 3.56
CA SER A 2 -3.41 23.28 4.59
C SER A 2 -1.96 23.66 4.27
N ALA A 3 -1.50 24.81 4.77
CA ALA A 3 -0.09 25.24 4.64
C ALA A 3 0.88 24.24 5.27
N ARG A 4 0.51 23.65 6.42
CA ARG A 4 1.30 22.61 7.11
C ARG A 4 1.56 21.39 6.23
N TRP A 5 0.55 20.91 5.49
CA TRP A 5 0.73 19.79 4.56
C TRP A 5 1.66 20.14 3.41
N ARG A 6 1.52 21.34 2.81
CA ARG A 6 2.43 21.77 1.72
C ARG A 6 3.89 21.79 2.18
N THR A 7 4.16 22.31 3.38
CA THR A 7 5.51 22.32 3.94
C THR A 7 6.03 20.90 4.18
N ALA A 8 5.22 20.01 4.77
CA ALA A 8 5.61 18.62 5.00
C ALA A 8 5.87 17.87 3.66
N ARG A 9 4.99 18.04 2.67
CA ARG A 9 5.14 17.47 1.32
C ARG A 9 6.46 17.92 0.68
N ASN A 10 6.77 19.21 0.74
CA ASN A 10 8.02 19.75 0.20
C ASN A 10 9.25 19.19 0.93
N ARG A 11 9.20 19.06 2.26
CA ARG A 11 10.28 18.44 3.05
C ARG A 11 10.50 16.97 2.72
N LEU A 12 9.45 16.25 2.37
CA LEU A 12 9.49 14.84 1.97
C LEU A 12 9.76 14.66 0.46
N HIS A 13 10.02 15.74 -0.28
CA HIS A 13 10.22 15.71 -1.73
C HIS A 13 9.11 14.99 -2.51
N LEU A 14 7.87 15.08 -2.03
CA LEU A 14 6.73 14.43 -2.64
C LEU A 14 6.20 15.26 -3.83
N PRO A 15 5.65 14.61 -4.88
CA PRO A 15 5.10 15.29 -6.05
C PRO A 15 4.05 16.35 -5.68
N GLU A 16 3.95 17.42 -6.47
CA GLU A 16 3.04 18.52 -6.17
C GLU A 16 1.57 18.07 -6.10
N ASN A 17 1.20 17.13 -6.95
CA ASN A 17 -0.13 16.52 -6.98
C ASN A 17 -0.40 15.51 -5.85
N PHE A 18 0.61 15.17 -5.03
CA PHE A 18 0.47 14.21 -3.93
C PHE A 18 -0.34 14.83 -2.78
N ARG A 19 -1.52 14.24 -2.54
CA ARG A 19 -2.50 14.70 -1.56
C ARG A 19 -2.35 13.93 -0.26
N LEU A 20 -2.90 14.51 0.82
CA LEU A 20 -2.98 13.82 2.11
C LEU A 20 -3.75 12.49 2.01
N HIS A 21 -4.74 12.41 1.10
CA HIS A 21 -5.46 11.18 0.82
C HIS A 21 -4.57 10.07 0.22
N ASP A 22 -3.57 10.44 -0.58
CA ASP A 22 -2.62 9.49 -1.17
C ASP A 22 -1.67 8.94 -0.11
N TRP A 23 -1.25 9.81 0.83
CA TRP A 23 -0.49 9.38 2.01
C TRP A 23 -1.27 8.39 2.88
N ARG A 24 -2.53 8.72 3.20
CA ARG A 24 -3.40 7.82 3.98
C ARG A 24 -3.60 6.48 3.27
N ALA A 25 -3.84 6.50 1.97
CA ALA A 25 -3.96 5.29 1.16
C ALA A 25 -2.68 4.45 1.21
N SER A 26 -1.51 5.09 1.10
CA SER A 26 -0.20 4.43 1.15
C SER A 26 0.06 3.77 2.51
N LYS A 27 -0.27 4.45 3.62
CA LYS A 27 -0.18 3.87 4.96
C LYS A 27 -1.01 2.58 5.05
N ILE A 28 -2.29 2.64 4.69
CA ILE A 28 -3.20 1.50 4.77
C ILE A 28 -2.69 0.32 3.94
N THR A 29 -2.19 0.58 2.72
CA THR A 29 -1.64 -0.51 1.89
C THR A 29 -0.38 -1.10 2.49
N ASN A 30 0.50 -0.27 3.05
CA ASN A 30 1.75 -0.74 3.67
C ASN A 30 1.47 -1.59 4.91
N ASP A 31 0.53 -1.19 5.76
CA ASP A 31 0.15 -1.96 6.95
C ASP A 31 -0.42 -3.34 6.54
N LEU A 32 -1.28 -3.38 5.49
CA LEU A 32 -1.81 -4.64 4.97
C LEU A 32 -0.74 -5.52 4.28
N ASP A 33 0.22 -4.90 3.59
CA ASP A 33 1.36 -5.59 2.97
C ASP A 33 2.35 -6.11 4.03
N ALA A 34 2.46 -5.43 5.17
CA ALA A 34 3.19 -5.88 6.36
C ALA A 34 2.45 -6.99 7.14
N HIS A 35 1.32 -7.49 6.61
CA HIS A 35 0.51 -8.53 7.21
C HIS A 35 -0.14 -8.15 8.56
N GLU A 36 -0.34 -6.86 8.80
CA GLU A 36 -1.07 -6.39 9.97
C GLU A 36 -2.53 -6.88 9.95
N ASN A 37 -3.13 -7.00 11.14
CA ASN A 37 -4.51 -7.45 11.28
C ASN A 37 -5.47 -6.48 10.55
N PRO A 38 -6.23 -6.94 9.54
CA PRO A 38 -7.15 -6.08 8.79
C PRO A 38 -8.18 -5.35 9.66
N ALA A 39 -8.58 -5.93 10.80
CA ALA A 39 -9.48 -5.27 11.74
C ALA A 39 -8.82 -4.07 12.43
N GLY A 40 -7.54 -4.21 12.83
CA GLY A 40 -6.75 -3.13 13.40
C GLY A 40 -6.49 -2.02 12.39
N VAL A 41 -6.04 -2.38 11.19
CA VAL A 41 -5.82 -1.42 10.09
C VAL A 41 -7.11 -0.66 9.75
N SER A 42 -8.25 -1.35 9.75
CA SER A 42 -9.56 -0.72 9.53
C SER A 42 -9.94 0.27 10.63
N ALA A 43 -9.69 -0.08 11.89
CA ALA A 43 -9.97 0.79 13.04
C ALA A 43 -9.08 2.03 13.03
N ASP A 44 -7.77 1.87 12.77
CA ASP A 44 -6.81 2.96 12.63
C ASP A 44 -7.18 3.89 11.48
N ALA A 45 -7.63 3.32 10.37
CA ALA A 45 -8.15 4.05 9.23
C ALA A 45 -9.55 4.64 9.48
N ARG A 46 -10.19 4.35 10.62
CA ARG A 46 -11.55 4.78 10.95
C ARG A 46 -12.57 4.39 9.87
N HIS A 47 -12.43 3.21 9.30
CA HIS A 47 -13.39 2.66 8.36
C HIS A 47 -14.50 1.93 9.11
N HIS A 48 -15.72 2.01 8.58
CA HIS A 48 -16.91 1.42 9.17
C HIS A 48 -16.88 -0.12 9.19
N SER A 49 -16.03 -0.75 8.36
CA SER A 49 -15.84 -2.20 8.39
C SER A 49 -14.46 -2.62 7.87
N PRO A 50 -13.88 -3.71 8.41
CA PRO A 50 -12.69 -4.33 7.84
C PRO A 50 -12.90 -4.81 6.40
N GLY A 51 -14.12 -5.25 6.06
CA GLY A 51 -14.49 -5.63 4.70
C GLY A 51 -14.33 -4.48 3.70
N TYR A 52 -14.72 -3.26 4.06
CA TYR A 52 -14.48 -2.07 3.25
C TYR A 52 -12.98 -1.82 3.02
N THR A 53 -12.18 -1.90 4.09
CA THR A 53 -10.72 -1.75 4.02
C THR A 53 -10.09 -2.77 3.08
N MET A 54 -10.46 -4.05 3.21
CA MET A 54 -9.95 -5.13 2.37
C MET A 54 -10.40 -5.01 0.91
N ALA A 55 -11.66 -4.62 0.64
CA ALA A 55 -12.16 -4.47 -0.73
C ALA A 55 -11.48 -3.32 -1.50
N ARG A 56 -11.14 -2.23 -0.80
CA ARG A 56 -10.47 -1.04 -1.36
C ARG A 56 -8.96 -1.18 -1.46
N TYR A 57 -8.32 -1.71 -0.42
CA TYR A 57 -6.85 -1.67 -0.27
C TYR A 57 -6.20 -3.05 -0.31
N GLY A 58 -6.94 -4.12 -0.01
CA GLY A 58 -6.43 -5.49 -0.03
C GLY A 58 -6.11 -6.05 -1.42
N ARG A 59 -6.55 -5.42 -2.51
CA ARG A 59 -6.23 -5.87 -3.89
C ARG A 59 -4.73 -5.79 -4.21
N ARG A 60 -3.99 -4.85 -3.60
CA ARG A 60 -2.53 -4.76 -3.78
C ARG A 60 -1.78 -5.95 -3.19
N ARG A 61 -2.35 -6.67 -2.24
CA ARG A 61 -1.79 -7.93 -1.71
C ARG A 61 -1.73 -9.01 -2.79
N ALA A 62 -2.78 -9.16 -3.60
CA ALA A 62 -2.81 -10.15 -4.68
C ALA A 62 -1.83 -9.77 -5.81
N GLU A 63 -1.80 -8.51 -6.22
CA GLU A 63 -0.87 -8.04 -7.27
C GLU A 63 0.59 -7.98 -6.78
N GLY A 64 0.82 -7.62 -5.51
CA GLY A 64 2.13 -7.67 -4.86
C GLY A 64 2.64 -9.11 -4.73
N ALA A 65 1.78 -10.05 -4.32
CA ALA A 65 2.10 -11.48 -4.30
C ALA A 65 2.41 -12.01 -5.71
N LYS A 66 1.63 -11.62 -6.72
CA LYS A 66 1.91 -11.96 -8.13
C LYS A 66 3.25 -11.39 -8.59
N LYS A 67 3.58 -10.13 -8.26
CA LYS A 67 4.85 -9.50 -8.60
C LYS A 67 6.03 -10.20 -7.92
N LEU A 68 5.88 -10.58 -6.64
CA LEU A 68 6.88 -11.35 -5.91
C LEU A 68 7.05 -12.76 -6.50
N ALA A 69 5.96 -13.46 -6.81
CA ALA A 69 5.98 -14.77 -7.45
C ALA A 69 6.63 -14.73 -8.85
N ALA A 70 6.29 -13.72 -9.67
CA ALA A 70 6.92 -13.48 -10.97
C ALA A 70 8.43 -13.17 -10.84
N SER A 71 8.82 -12.43 -9.79
CA SER A 71 10.24 -12.15 -9.51
C SER A 71 11.01 -13.36 -8.95
N SER A 72 10.31 -14.42 -8.55
CA SER A 72 10.89 -15.65 -7.99
C SER A 72 11.38 -16.63 -9.06
N ALA A 73 10.71 -16.71 -10.22
CA ALA A 73 11.11 -17.61 -11.32
C ALA A 73 12.54 -17.34 -11.80
N ALA A 74 12.95 -16.06 -11.85
CA ALA A 74 14.32 -15.66 -12.18
C ALA A 74 15.34 -15.93 -11.07
N ARG A 75 14.91 -16.01 -9.79
CA ARG A 75 15.79 -16.32 -8.65
C ARG A 75 15.94 -17.82 -8.36
N ILE A 76 14.95 -18.63 -8.74
CA ILE A 76 14.97 -20.10 -8.57
C ILE A 76 15.70 -20.79 -9.74
N GLY A 77 16.24 -20.03 -10.71
CA GLY A 77 16.98 -20.60 -11.84
C GLY A 77 16.11 -21.42 -12.80
N LEU A 78 14.78 -21.20 -12.78
CA LEU A 78 13.83 -21.91 -13.65
C LEU A 78 13.80 -21.32 -15.08
N SER A 79 14.54 -20.24 -15.33
CA SER A 79 14.61 -19.56 -16.63
C SER A 79 15.30 -20.38 -17.73
N SER A 80 15.94 -21.50 -17.40
CA SER A 80 16.59 -22.39 -18.37
C SER A 80 15.73 -23.60 -18.80
N LEU A 81 14.48 -23.70 -18.32
CA LEU A 81 13.58 -24.81 -18.61
C LEU A 81 12.53 -24.52 -19.71
N VAL A 82 12.72 -23.45 -20.49
CA VAL A 82 11.95 -23.17 -21.73
C VAL A 82 12.91 -22.99 -22.90
#